data_AF-A0A520H9B8-F1
#
_entry.id   AF-A0A520H9B8-F1
#
_cell.length_a   1.000
_cell.length_b   1.000
_cell.length_c   1.000
_cell.angle_alpha   90.00
_cell.angle_beta   90.00
_cell.angle_gamma   90.00
#
_symmetry.space_group_name_H-M   'P 1'
#
loop_
_entity.id
_entity.type
_entity.pdbx_description
1 polymer ?
#
loop_
_entity_poly.entity_id
_entity_poly.type
_entity_poly.pdbx_seq_one_letter_code
_entity_poly.pdbx_strand_id
1 'polypeptide(L)'
;KNAAGELFSAKQREVAGHLDEGRVAMGEAQLQIEHYWAGALRRAVVDGDVEHGSVMAGQSVGMVTKEEPVADIIAELMAQAAAALEARAA
;
A
#
# COMPACT_ATOMS: atom_id res chain seq x y z
N LYS A 1 6.88 -3.75 -5.55
CA LYS A 1 6.17 -4.81 -4.80
C LYS A 1 7.21 -5.63 -4.05
N ASN A 2 6.98 -5.96 -2.79
CA ASN A 2 7.88 -6.77 -1.96
C ASN A 2 7.37 -8.22 -1.84
N ALA A 3 8.11 -9.10 -1.15
CA ALA A 3 7.74 -10.50 -0.96
C ALA A 3 6.37 -10.66 -0.27
N ALA A 4 6.05 -9.84 0.72
CA ALA A 4 4.76 -9.87 1.42
C ALA A 4 3.57 -9.74 0.45
N GLY A 5 3.65 -8.82 -0.51
CA GLY A 5 2.56 -8.60 -1.48
C GLY A 5 2.30 -9.80 -2.40
N GLU A 6 3.36 -10.48 -2.82
CA GLU A 6 3.26 -11.71 -3.62
C GLU A 6 2.63 -12.84 -2.80
N LEU A 7 3.08 -13.01 -1.55
CA LEU A 7 2.54 -14.02 -0.63
C LEU A 7 1.08 -13.76 -0.28
N PHE A 8 0.68 -12.51 -0.10
CA PHE A 8 -0.72 -12.14 0.11
C PHE A 8 -1.59 -12.50 -1.09
N SER A 9 -1.11 -12.19 -2.28
CA SER A 9 -1.82 -12.50 -3.53
C SER A 9 -1.94 -14.02 -3.72
N ALA A 10 -0.94 -14.79 -3.30
CA ALA A 10 -1.02 -16.24 -3.27
C ALA A 10 -2.06 -16.72 -2.24
N LYS A 11 -2.07 -16.16 -1.03
CA LYS A 11 -3.04 -16.52 0.01
C LYS A 11 -4.47 -16.19 -0.40
N GLN A 12 -4.70 -15.04 -1.03
CA GLN A 12 -6.00 -14.66 -1.58
C GLN A 12 -6.52 -15.67 -2.60
N ARG A 13 -5.65 -16.12 -3.53
CA ARG A 13 -6.01 -17.15 -4.51
C ARG A 13 -6.31 -18.50 -3.86
N GLU A 14 -5.52 -18.91 -2.88
CA GLU A 14 -5.75 -20.14 -2.11
C GLU A 14 -7.12 -20.12 -1.42
N VAL A 15 -7.42 -19.03 -0.70
CA VAL A 15 -8.68 -18.88 0.04
C VAL A 15 -9.88 -18.79 -0.91
N ALA A 16 -9.73 -18.10 -2.05
CA ALA A 16 -10.76 -18.06 -3.08
C ALA A 16 -11.06 -19.46 -3.63
N GLY A 17 -10.04 -20.27 -3.90
CA GLY A 17 -10.23 -21.67 -4.31
C GLY A 17 -10.96 -22.50 -3.26
N HIS A 18 -10.64 -22.32 -1.97
CA HIS A 18 -11.34 -23.03 -0.89
C HIS A 18 -12.82 -22.63 -0.81
N LEU A 19 -13.13 -21.36 -1.05
CA LEU A 19 -14.50 -20.85 -1.08
C LEU A 19 -15.27 -21.41 -2.29
N ASP A 20 -14.67 -21.39 -3.48
CA ASP A 20 -15.28 -21.88 -4.71
C ASP A 20 -15.59 -23.39 -4.64
N GLU A 21 -14.73 -24.15 -3.97
CA GLU A 21 -14.93 -25.58 -3.71
C GLU A 21 -15.92 -25.87 -2.58
N GLY A 22 -16.44 -24.85 -1.90
CA GLY A 22 -17.35 -24.99 -0.77
C GLY A 22 -16.70 -25.54 0.50
N ARG A 23 -15.37 -25.52 0.61
CA ARG A 23 -14.63 -26.00 1.79
C ARG A 23 -14.71 -25.04 2.97
N VAL A 24 -14.94 -23.76 2.73
CA VAL A 24 -15.11 -22.72 3.75
C VAL A 24 -16.30 -21.84 3.40
N ALA A 25 -16.96 -21.29 4.43
CA ALA A 25 -18.00 -20.29 4.22
C ALA A 25 -17.39 -18.91 3.92
N MET A 26 -18.14 -18.02 3.27
CA MET A 26 -17.68 -16.67 2.91
C MET A 26 -17.12 -15.88 4.10
N GLY A 27 -17.79 -15.92 5.26
CA GLY A 27 -17.32 -15.22 6.45
C GLY A 27 -15.99 -15.78 6.99
N GLU A 28 -15.79 -17.10 6.91
CA GLU A 28 -14.52 -17.72 7.29
C GLU A 28 -13.41 -17.37 6.32
N ALA A 29 -13.69 -17.39 5.00
CA ALA A 29 -12.74 -16.97 3.98
C ALA A 29 -12.26 -15.52 4.21
N GLN A 30 -13.18 -14.59 4.51
CA GLN A 30 -12.84 -13.20 4.84
C GLN A 30 -11.94 -13.11 6.08
N LEU A 31 -12.31 -13.81 7.16
CA LEU A 31 -11.51 -13.84 8.39
C LEU A 31 -10.10 -14.38 8.16
N GLN A 32 -9.92 -15.39 7.30
CA GLN A 32 -8.59 -15.91 6.97
C GLN A 32 -7.71 -14.85 6.29
N ILE A 33 -8.28 -14.03 5.41
CA ILE A 33 -7.56 -12.92 4.76
C ILE A 33 -7.21 -11.82 5.77
N GLU A 34 -8.16 -11.44 6.63
CA GLU A 34 -7.94 -10.44 7.67
C GLU A 34 -6.85 -10.88 8.66
N HIS A 35 -6.92 -12.12 9.16
CA HIS A 35 -5.94 -12.66 10.09
C HIS A 35 -4.55 -12.76 9.46
N TYR A 36 -4.46 -13.17 8.20
CA TYR A 36 -3.18 -13.26 7.51
C TYR A 36 -2.49 -11.89 7.41
N TRP A 37 -3.26 -10.83 7.14
CA TRP A 37 -2.71 -9.49 6.94
C TRP A 37 -2.64 -8.64 8.22
N ALA A 38 -3.22 -9.14 9.33
CA ALA A 38 -3.22 -8.45 10.61
C ALA A 38 -1.79 -8.08 11.06
N GLY A 39 -1.62 -6.81 11.43
CA GLY A 39 -0.34 -6.27 11.89
C GLY A 39 0.74 -6.11 10.81
N ALA A 40 0.47 -6.45 9.54
CA ALA A 40 1.46 -6.35 8.47
C ALA A 40 1.96 -4.91 8.26
N LEU A 41 1.08 -3.91 8.37
CA LEU A 41 1.47 -2.50 8.27
C LEU A 41 2.43 -2.10 9.40
N ARG A 42 2.13 -2.51 10.64
CA ARG A 42 3.00 -2.24 11.79
C ARG A 42 4.38 -2.86 11.61
N ARG A 43 4.45 -4.11 11.11
CA ARG A 43 5.73 -4.78 10.84
C ARG A 43 6.62 -3.98 9.89
N ALA A 44 6.05 -3.43 8.82
CA ALA A 44 6.81 -2.59 7.89
C ALA A 44 7.17 -1.22 8.49
N VAL A 45 6.19 -0.51 9.04
CA VAL A 45 6.34 0.92 9.43
C VAL A 45 7.09 1.10 10.75
N VAL A 46 6.87 0.21 11.71
CA VAL A 46 7.43 0.32 13.07
C VAL A 46 8.63 -0.60 13.24
N ASP A 47 8.50 -1.86 12.84
CA ASP A 47 9.56 -2.85 13.05
C ASP A 47 10.59 -2.87 11.90
N GLY A 48 10.37 -2.12 10.81
CA GLY A 48 11.30 -1.97 9.69
C GLY A 48 11.35 -3.18 8.73
N ASP A 49 10.43 -4.13 8.85
CA ASP A 49 10.38 -5.32 7.99
C ASP A 49 9.73 -4.97 6.63
N VAL A 50 10.56 -4.46 5.72
CA VAL A 50 10.13 -4.07 4.36
C VAL A 50 9.95 -5.25 3.42
N GLU A 51 10.39 -6.46 3.80
CA GLU A 51 10.25 -7.66 2.96
C GLU A 51 8.94 -8.40 3.25
N HIS A 52 8.61 -8.61 4.54
CA HIS A 52 7.46 -9.39 4.97
C HIS A 52 6.35 -8.54 5.64
N GLY A 53 6.55 -7.23 5.76
CA GLY A 53 5.53 -6.27 6.15
C GLY A 53 4.74 -5.70 4.97
N SER A 54 3.64 -5.01 5.28
CA SER A 54 2.83 -4.29 4.29
C SER A 54 3.42 -2.90 4.06
N VAL A 55 4.27 -2.78 3.03
CA VAL A 55 4.80 -1.49 2.56
C VAL A 55 3.76 -0.82 1.68
N MET A 56 2.90 -0.01 2.29
CA MET A 56 1.81 0.68 1.59
C MET A 56 2.33 1.97 0.94
N ALA A 57 2.21 2.06 -0.38
CA ALA A 57 2.53 3.26 -1.15
C ALA A 57 1.61 3.37 -2.38
N GLY A 58 1.20 4.60 -2.71
CA GLY A 58 0.49 4.91 -3.95
C GLY A 58 1.41 4.92 -5.16
N GLN A 59 0.86 4.96 -6.38
CA GLN A 59 1.66 4.99 -7.61
C GLN A 59 2.57 6.23 -7.71
N SER A 60 2.19 7.34 -7.06
CA SER A 60 2.99 8.57 -7.00
C SER A 60 4.35 8.37 -6.31
N VAL A 61 4.55 7.29 -5.55
CA VAL A 61 5.84 7.01 -4.88
C VAL A 61 7.01 6.94 -5.85
N GLY A 62 6.77 6.56 -7.12
CA GLY A 62 7.82 6.55 -8.14
C GLY A 62 8.35 7.94 -8.51
N MET A 63 7.66 9.01 -8.09
CA MET A 63 8.09 10.40 -8.28
C MET A 63 8.87 10.94 -7.06
N VAL A 64 8.89 10.22 -5.94
CA VAL A 64 9.60 10.64 -4.72
C VAL A 64 11.06 10.18 -4.82
N THR A 65 11.98 11.14 -4.92
CA THR A 65 13.42 10.88 -5.17
C THR A 65 14.33 11.29 -4.01
N LYS A 66 13.79 11.99 -3.02
CA LYS A 66 14.52 12.52 -1.86
C LYS A 66 13.63 12.51 -0.62
N GLU A 67 14.28 12.44 0.55
CA GLU A 67 13.66 12.71 1.84
C GLU A 67 13.76 14.20 2.15
N GLU A 68 12.68 14.80 2.64
CA GLU A 68 12.60 16.24 2.84
C GLU A 68 11.80 16.62 4.08
N PRO A 69 12.08 17.79 4.70
CA PRO A 69 11.22 18.38 5.70
C PRO A 69 9.80 18.60 5.18
N VAL A 70 8.80 18.36 6.03
CA VAL A 70 7.38 18.56 5.68
C VAL A 70 7.10 19.99 5.18
N ALA A 71 7.76 20.99 5.77
CA ALA A 71 7.61 22.38 5.36
C ALA A 71 8.05 22.62 3.91
N ASP A 72 9.15 21.99 3.50
CA ASP A 72 9.72 22.13 2.17
C ASP A 72 8.85 21.42 1.13
N ILE A 73 8.36 20.22 1.43
CA ILE A 73 7.42 19.48 0.59
C ILE A 73 6.16 20.32 0.32
N ILE A 74 5.57 20.90 1.37
CA ILE A 74 4.36 21.72 1.22
C ILE A 74 4.67 22.98 0.41
N ALA A 75 5.78 23.65 0.67
CA ALA A 75 6.18 24.85 -0.06
C ALA A 75 6.37 24.56 -1.56
N GLU A 76 7.04 23.46 -1.91
CA GLU A 76 7.25 23.02 -3.30
C GLU A 76 5.90 22.74 -3.99
N LEU A 77 5.02 21.96 -3.35
CA LEU A 77 3.69 21.64 -3.90
C LEU A 77 2.85 22.91 -4.15
N MET A 78 2.87 23.87 -3.22
CA MET A 78 2.13 25.12 -3.35
C MET A 78 2.68 25.99 -4.49
N ALA A 79 4.01 26.08 -4.63
CA ALA A 79 4.65 26.82 -5.70
C ALA A 79 4.35 26.20 -7.08
N GLN A 80 4.45 24.87 -7.20
CA GLN A 80 4.12 24.13 -8.42
C GLN A 80 2.64 24.31 -8.81
N ALA A 81 1.73 24.25 -7.84
CA ALA A 81 0.30 24.46 -8.08
C ALA A 81 0.00 25.89 -8.58
N ALA A 82 0.58 26.92 -7.96
CA ALA A 82 0.42 28.31 -8.39
C ALA A 82 0.93 28.51 -9.83
N ALA A 83 2.15 28.04 -10.13
CA ALA A 83 2.73 28.14 -11.46
C ALA A 83 1.89 27.41 -12.53
N ALA A 84 1.33 26.24 -12.21
CA ALA A 84 0.45 25.50 -13.12
C ALA A 84 -0.87 26.25 -13.41
N LEU A 85 -1.43 26.94 -12.41
CA LEU A 85 -2.64 27.76 -12.60
C LEU A 85 -2.36 29.01 -13.44
N GLU A 86 -1.25 29.70 -13.20
CA GLU A 86 -0.82 30.86 -13.99
C GLU A 86 -0.58 30.47 -15.45
N ALA A 87 0.16 29.39 -15.69
CA ALA A 87 0.44 28.90 -17.03
C ALA A 87 -0.82 28.48 -17.81
N ARG A 88 -1.88 28.06 -17.11
CA ARG A 88 -3.18 27.72 -17.71
C ARG A 88 -4.03 28.96 -18.03
N ALA A 89 -3.83 30.06 -17.31
CA ALA A 89 -4.57 31.30 -17.49
C ALA A 89 -3.98 32.19 -18.61
N ALA A 90 -2.70 31.98 -18.95
CA ALA A 90 -2.01 32.59 -20.09
C ALA A 90 -2.41 31.95 -21.43
#